data_AF-A0A3M1N1R7-F1
#
_entry.id   AF-A0A3M1N1R7-F1
#
_cell.length_a   1.000
_cell.length_b   1.000
_cell.length_c   1.000
_cell.angle_alpha   90.00
_cell.angle_beta   90.00
_cell.angle_gamma   90.00
#
_symmetry.space_group_name_H-M   'P 1'
#
loop_
_entity.id
_entity.type
_entity.pdbx_description
1 polymer ?
#
loop_
_entity_poly.entity_id
_entity_poly.type
_entity_poly.pdbx_seq_one_letter_code
_entity_poly.pdbx_strand_id
1 'polypeptide(L)'
;AETDSAAPLLNTGNPLVIELWNLVFIQYNRRSDGSLEPLPLKSVDTGMGLERLAMVLQGKTSTYDIDLFQALRDRVHQLTGVAYGQGGFQDVAIRVVCDHIRAITFAIADGQLPSNTGAGYILRRLLRRAVRYAYQHLGQQRPFLYQLVPTLAQLYQDTFPEVAQQSETLQRVIQGEEESFLHTLGRGLARLEAFLAQHSGPTIPGKVAFELYDTYGFPLDLTQLLARERGLSVDLTEFEAELAAQKARSRQATQRREGDWIEIEEGEHSHFVGYDQYEARVRILRMREVKEARGTSYHLVLDQTPFYPEGGGQLSDTGWLRRGRQTLPVTHVYREQDTIIHVVSQLPRDPEGEWLASIDVPRREELSRHHTATHLLHAALRTILGSHVRQSGSLVAPDRLRFDFTHPQRLSPDELTEIEALVNSKISAALPRREYRDLPYEEALKKGALAFFGEKYGDRVRLIEFGGK
;
A
#
# COMPACT_ATOMS: atom_id res chain seq x y z
N ALA A 1 -46.74 41.52 -8.01
CA ALA A 1 -46.18 40.16 -8.14
C ALA A 1 -45.05 40.24 -9.16
N GLU A 2 -43.88 40.74 -8.74
CA GLU A 2 -42.67 40.88 -9.58
C GLU A 2 -41.57 41.46 -8.69
N THR A 3 -40.96 40.64 -7.82
CA THR A 3 -39.68 40.97 -7.14
C THR A 3 -38.90 39.77 -6.59
N ASP A 4 -39.45 38.54 -6.57
CA ASP A 4 -38.74 37.34 -6.07
C ASP A 4 -37.87 36.63 -7.14
N SER A 5 -37.08 37.38 -7.90
CA SER A 5 -36.11 36.77 -8.82
C SER A 5 -34.78 36.53 -8.09
N ALA A 6 -34.36 35.26 -7.96
CA ALA A 6 -33.03 34.91 -7.47
C ALA A 6 -31.90 35.24 -8.47
N ALA A 7 -32.23 35.82 -9.65
CA ALA A 7 -31.26 36.12 -10.69
C ALA A 7 -30.05 36.97 -10.23
N PRO A 8 -30.20 38.00 -9.36
CA PRO A 8 -29.06 38.76 -8.85
C PRO A 8 -28.10 37.94 -7.97
N LEU A 9 -28.55 36.78 -7.48
CA LEU A 9 -27.77 35.91 -6.60
C LEU A 9 -27.04 34.80 -7.38
N LEU A 10 -27.37 34.58 -8.67
CA LEU A 10 -26.71 33.58 -9.52
C LEU A 10 -25.21 33.87 -9.65
N ASN A 11 -24.38 32.84 -9.48
CA ASN A 11 -22.91 32.89 -9.55
C ASN A 11 -22.22 33.86 -8.57
N THR A 12 -22.94 34.38 -7.58
CA THR A 12 -22.36 35.26 -6.53
C THR A 12 -21.69 34.49 -5.39
N GLY A 13 -21.82 33.16 -5.38
CA GLY A 13 -21.43 32.32 -4.24
C GLY A 13 -22.39 32.40 -3.06
N ASN A 14 -23.57 33.02 -3.23
CA ASN A 14 -24.59 33.06 -2.20
C ASN A 14 -25.08 31.64 -1.86
N PRO A 15 -25.06 31.23 -0.58
CA PRO A 15 -25.43 29.86 -0.17
C PRO A 15 -26.90 29.52 -0.42
N LEU A 16 -27.76 30.51 -0.69
CA LEU A 16 -29.18 30.29 -1.01
C LEU A 16 -29.42 29.98 -2.50
N VAL A 17 -28.39 30.10 -3.35
CA VAL A 17 -28.45 29.73 -4.77
C VAL A 17 -27.69 28.43 -4.95
N ILE A 18 -28.44 27.35 -5.15
CA ILE A 18 -27.92 25.99 -5.14
C ILE A 18 -28.30 25.31 -6.46
N GLU A 19 -27.31 24.70 -7.11
CA GLU A 19 -27.54 23.81 -8.26
C GLU A 19 -28.26 22.54 -7.78
N LEU A 20 -29.49 22.30 -8.25
CA LEU A 20 -30.24 21.08 -7.92
C LEU A 20 -29.99 19.95 -8.92
N TRP A 21 -29.86 20.29 -10.19
CA TRP A 21 -29.80 19.33 -11.30
C TRP A 21 -28.93 19.88 -12.44
N ASN A 22 -28.06 19.04 -13.00
CA ASN A 22 -27.38 19.30 -14.26
C ASN A 22 -27.82 18.34 -15.38
N LEU A 23 -27.83 18.89 -16.60
CA LEU A 23 -28.13 18.19 -17.85
C LEU A 23 -26.98 18.46 -18.82
N VAL A 24 -26.11 17.46 -19.00
CA VAL A 24 -24.93 17.54 -19.84
C VAL A 24 -25.19 16.78 -21.14
N PHE A 25 -25.20 17.50 -22.26
CA PHE A 25 -25.36 16.92 -23.58
C PHE A 25 -23.97 16.63 -24.16
N ILE A 26 -23.46 15.42 -23.97
CA ILE A 26 -22.11 15.02 -24.38
C ILE A 26 -22.11 14.81 -25.90
N GLN A 27 -21.33 15.64 -26.59
CA GLN A 27 -21.34 15.71 -28.06
C GLN A 27 -19.96 15.59 -28.71
N TYR A 28 -18.88 15.77 -27.95
CA TYR A 28 -17.53 15.89 -28.50
C TYR A 28 -16.50 15.14 -27.66
N ASN A 29 -15.53 14.54 -28.33
CA ASN A 29 -14.24 14.16 -27.76
C ASN A 29 -13.29 15.35 -27.80
N ARG A 30 -12.69 15.70 -26.66
CA ARG A 30 -11.60 16.68 -26.62
C ARG A 30 -10.28 15.98 -26.87
N ARG A 31 -9.63 16.31 -27.99
CA ARG A 31 -8.30 15.81 -28.35
C ARG A 31 -7.22 16.52 -27.52
N SER A 32 -6.02 15.96 -27.51
CA SER A 32 -4.87 16.49 -26.76
C SER A 32 -4.41 17.88 -27.24
N ASP A 33 -4.67 18.22 -28.50
CA ASP A 33 -4.44 19.55 -29.09
C ASP A 33 -5.56 20.55 -28.75
N GLY A 34 -6.59 20.13 -28.00
CA GLY A 34 -7.74 20.93 -27.62
C GLY A 34 -8.87 20.95 -28.66
N SER A 35 -8.70 20.33 -29.83
CA SER A 35 -9.76 20.23 -30.84
C SER A 35 -10.93 19.37 -30.34
N LEU A 36 -12.13 19.72 -30.80
CA LEU A 36 -13.37 19.01 -30.46
C LEU A 36 -13.83 18.20 -31.65
N GLU A 37 -13.77 16.88 -31.53
CA GLU A 37 -14.26 15.98 -32.56
C GLU A 37 -15.65 15.44 -32.18
N PRO A 38 -16.63 15.47 -33.10
CA PRO A 38 -17.96 14.94 -32.82
C PRO A 38 -17.91 13.47 -32.39
N LEU A 39 -18.64 13.15 -31.32
CA LEU A 39 -18.82 11.76 -30.91
C LEU A 39 -19.68 11.01 -31.93
N PRO A 40 -19.33 9.75 -32.26
CA PRO A 40 -20.16 8.90 -33.11
C PRO A 40 -21.50 8.57 -32.46
N LEU A 41 -21.54 8.52 -31.12
CA LEU A 41 -22.75 8.36 -30.32
C LEU A 41 -22.82 9.48 -29.28
N LYS A 42 -23.83 10.34 -29.41
CA LYS A 42 -24.11 11.40 -28.44
C LYS A 42 -24.91 10.82 -27.27
N SER A 43 -24.65 11.31 -26.07
CA SER A 43 -25.34 10.87 -24.86
C SER A 43 -25.79 12.05 -24.02
N VAL A 44 -26.79 11.80 -23.17
CA VAL A 44 -27.19 12.73 -22.12
C VAL A 44 -26.68 12.16 -20.81
N ASP A 45 -25.81 12.91 -20.15
CA ASP A 45 -25.37 12.66 -18.79
C ASP A 45 -26.10 13.63 -17.86
N THR A 46 -26.69 13.11 -16.80
CA THR A 46 -27.51 13.91 -15.91
C THR A 46 -27.32 13.50 -14.47
N GLY A 47 -27.16 14.50 -13.62
CA GLY A 47 -26.95 14.32 -12.18
C GLY A 47 -27.86 15.24 -11.39
N MET A 48 -28.73 14.64 -10.57
CA MET A 48 -29.53 15.35 -9.58
C MET A 48 -29.03 14.96 -8.18
N GLY A 49 -28.69 15.95 -7.36
CA GLY A 49 -28.20 15.70 -6.01
C GLY A 49 -29.34 15.32 -5.07
N LEU A 50 -29.39 14.06 -4.63
CA LEU A 50 -30.44 13.55 -3.73
C LEU A 50 -30.57 14.39 -2.45
N GLU A 51 -29.46 14.68 -1.78
CA GLU A 51 -29.45 15.45 -0.53
C GLU A 51 -29.93 16.89 -0.72
N ARG A 52 -29.63 17.50 -1.88
CA ARG A 52 -30.10 18.85 -2.23
C ARG A 52 -31.58 18.85 -2.52
N LEU A 53 -32.08 17.83 -3.24
CA LEU A 53 -33.51 17.67 -3.47
C LEU A 53 -34.26 17.44 -2.14
N ALA A 54 -33.75 16.55 -1.28
CA ALA A 54 -34.32 16.28 0.04
C ALA A 54 -34.36 17.55 0.90
N MET A 55 -33.30 18.36 0.88
CA MET A 55 -33.25 19.65 1.58
C MET A 55 -34.39 20.58 1.14
N VAL A 56 -34.65 20.69 -0.17
CA VAL A 56 -35.76 21.50 -0.70
C VAL A 56 -37.12 20.92 -0.28
N LEU A 57 -37.32 19.61 -0.47
CA LEU A 57 -38.58 18.93 -0.15
C LEU A 57 -38.93 18.97 1.35
N GLN A 58 -37.92 18.96 2.21
CA GLN A 58 -38.07 19.02 3.67
C GLN A 58 -38.08 20.47 4.20
N GLY A 59 -38.02 21.49 3.32
CA GLY A 59 -38.03 22.90 3.72
C GLY A 59 -36.81 23.31 4.56
N LYS A 60 -35.65 22.69 4.33
CA LYS A 60 -34.39 22.96 5.03
C LYS A 60 -33.51 23.92 4.22
N THR A 61 -32.61 24.62 4.90
CA THR A 61 -31.66 25.57 4.29
C THR A 61 -30.24 25.01 4.14
N SER A 62 -30.03 23.78 4.62
CA SER A 62 -28.74 23.08 4.58
C SER A 62 -28.99 21.59 4.37
N THR A 63 -28.17 20.96 3.52
CA THR A 63 -28.23 19.51 3.27
C THR A 63 -27.96 18.69 4.53
N TYR A 64 -27.23 19.26 5.49
CA TYR A 64 -26.97 18.60 6.75
C TYR A 64 -28.19 18.57 7.66
N ASP A 65 -29.22 19.39 7.41
CA ASP A 65 -30.41 19.50 8.24
C ASP A 65 -31.54 18.53 7.83
N ILE A 66 -31.31 17.71 6.82
CA ILE A 66 -32.23 16.65 6.40
C ILE A 66 -32.19 15.47 7.37
N ASP A 67 -33.25 14.68 7.37
CA ASP A 67 -33.41 13.43 8.12
C ASP A 67 -32.18 12.49 8.10
N LEU A 68 -31.58 12.30 6.93
CA LEU A 68 -30.42 11.43 6.72
C LEU A 68 -29.22 11.80 7.60
N PHE A 69 -28.93 13.10 7.71
CA PHE A 69 -27.86 13.60 8.55
C PHE A 69 -28.32 13.81 10.00
N GLN A 70 -29.61 14.08 10.22
CA GLN A 70 -30.15 14.28 11.56
C GLN A 70 -29.87 13.08 12.48
N ALA A 71 -30.14 11.85 12.03
CA ALA A 71 -29.87 10.65 12.81
C ALA A 71 -28.38 10.49 13.20
N LEU A 72 -27.46 10.82 12.29
CA LEU A 72 -26.02 10.81 12.59
C LEU A 72 -25.62 11.91 13.58
N ARG A 73 -26.16 13.12 13.40
CA ARG A 73 -25.88 14.24 14.31
C ARG A 73 -26.40 13.97 15.72
N ASP A 74 -27.58 13.37 15.84
CA ASP A 74 -28.16 12.97 17.12
C ASP A 74 -27.25 11.92 17.78
N ARG A 75 -26.71 10.98 17.01
CA ARG A 75 -25.72 10.03 17.51
C ARG A 75 -24.41 10.69 17.93
N VAL A 76 -23.89 11.65 17.16
CA VAL A 76 -22.72 12.45 17.55
C VAL A 76 -23.00 13.24 18.84
N HIS A 77 -24.19 13.81 18.99
CA HIS A 77 -24.60 14.50 20.21
C HIS A 77 -24.59 13.56 21.42
N GLN A 78 -25.15 12.34 21.29
CA GLN A 78 -25.13 11.33 22.35
C GLN A 78 -23.70 10.93 22.77
N LEU A 79 -22.78 10.83 21.80
CA LEU A 79 -21.40 10.41 22.05
C LEU A 79 -20.52 11.54 22.62
N THR A 80 -20.79 12.79 22.22
CA THR A 80 -19.90 13.93 22.52
C THR A 80 -20.47 14.92 23.55
N GLY A 81 -21.78 14.90 23.78
CA GLY A 81 -22.50 15.89 24.59
C GLY A 81 -22.68 17.25 23.89
N VAL A 82 -22.17 17.44 22.67
CA VAL A 82 -22.23 18.71 21.94
C VAL A 82 -23.51 18.76 21.09
N ALA A 83 -24.33 19.79 21.28
CA ALA A 83 -25.56 19.98 20.50
C ALA A 83 -25.28 20.67 19.16
N TYR A 84 -26.00 20.27 18.11
CA TYR A 84 -25.95 20.92 16.80
C TYR A 84 -26.94 22.09 16.72
N GLY A 85 -26.61 23.13 15.95
CA GLY A 85 -27.47 24.28 15.68
C GLY A 85 -27.18 25.49 16.57
N GLN A 86 -26.08 25.46 17.32
CA GLN A 86 -25.60 26.60 18.13
C GLN A 86 -24.65 27.51 17.32
N GLY A 87 -24.34 27.16 16.07
CA GLY A 87 -23.41 27.88 15.21
C GLY A 87 -21.93 27.57 15.51
N GLY A 88 -21.04 28.34 14.86
CA GLY A 88 -19.60 28.28 15.11
C GLY A 88 -18.90 27.00 14.64
N PHE A 89 -17.70 26.76 15.21
CA PHE A 89 -16.84 25.64 14.82
C PHE A 89 -17.36 24.26 15.24
N GLN A 90 -18.21 24.19 16.27
CA GLN A 90 -18.84 22.94 16.72
C GLN A 90 -19.80 22.39 15.66
N ASP A 91 -20.67 23.21 15.11
CA ASP A 91 -21.57 22.80 14.02
C ASP A 91 -20.78 22.38 12.77
N VAL A 92 -19.69 23.08 12.46
CA VAL A 92 -18.78 22.68 11.36
C VAL A 92 -18.18 21.31 11.64
N ALA A 93 -17.68 21.06 12.85
CA ALA A 93 -17.08 19.78 13.21
C ALA A 93 -18.09 18.63 13.14
N ILE A 94 -19.32 18.82 13.64
CA ILE A 94 -20.39 17.83 13.54
C ILE A 94 -20.71 17.51 12.07
N ARG A 95 -20.82 18.52 11.20
CA ARG A 95 -21.04 18.31 9.75
C ARG A 95 -19.91 17.54 9.10
N VAL A 96 -18.66 17.92 9.37
CA VAL A 96 -17.46 17.24 8.84
C VAL A 96 -17.42 15.78 9.29
N VAL A 97 -17.70 15.51 10.57
CA VAL A 97 -17.75 14.14 11.11
C VAL A 97 -18.80 13.31 10.39
N CYS A 98 -20.04 13.81 10.28
CA CYS A 98 -21.15 13.06 9.67
C CYS A 98 -20.93 12.80 8.18
N ASP A 99 -20.42 13.78 7.43
CA ASP A 99 -20.13 13.63 6.00
C ASP A 99 -19.00 12.62 5.76
N HIS A 100 -17.88 12.79 6.46
CA HIS A 100 -16.70 11.98 6.20
C HIS A 100 -16.89 10.54 6.67
N ILE A 101 -17.52 10.30 7.83
CA ILE A 101 -17.77 8.92 8.27
C ILE A 101 -18.68 8.17 7.30
N ARG A 102 -19.65 8.86 6.68
CA ARG A 102 -20.50 8.28 5.64
C ARG A 102 -19.65 7.86 4.44
N ALA A 103 -18.86 8.78 3.89
CA ALA A 103 -17.99 8.49 2.75
C ALA A 103 -16.98 7.36 3.02
N ILE A 104 -16.37 7.35 4.21
CA ILE A 104 -15.40 6.32 4.62
C ILE A 104 -16.08 4.95 4.74
N THR A 105 -17.26 4.90 5.36
CA THR A 105 -17.99 3.64 5.59
C THR A 105 -18.35 2.98 4.27
N PHE A 106 -18.93 3.72 3.33
CA PHE A 106 -19.29 3.19 2.01
C PHE A 106 -18.06 2.76 1.21
N ALA A 107 -17.00 3.57 1.20
CA ALA A 107 -15.80 3.20 0.45
C ALA A 107 -15.12 1.93 0.99
N ILE A 108 -15.11 1.72 2.31
CA ILE A 108 -14.59 0.48 2.90
C ILE A 108 -15.52 -0.70 2.60
N ALA A 109 -16.84 -0.50 2.64
CA ALA A 109 -17.81 -1.54 2.28
C ALA A 109 -17.66 -2.00 0.82
N ASP A 110 -17.29 -1.08 -0.08
CA ASP A 110 -16.96 -1.33 -1.49
C ASP A 110 -15.56 -1.97 -1.69
N GLY A 111 -14.84 -2.27 -0.59
CA GLY A 111 -13.56 -2.97 -0.60
C GLY A 111 -12.32 -2.07 -0.63
N GLN A 112 -12.48 -0.75 -0.56
CA GLN A 112 -11.34 0.17 -0.51
C GLN A 112 -10.85 0.36 0.93
N LEU A 113 -9.63 -0.08 1.22
CA LEU A 113 -9.01 0.11 2.54
C LEU A 113 -8.16 1.40 2.59
N PRO A 114 -8.08 2.05 3.77
CA PRO A 114 -7.12 3.13 4.02
C PRO A 114 -5.68 2.68 3.74
N SER A 115 -4.88 3.52 3.07
CA SER A 115 -3.50 3.21 2.70
C SER A 115 -2.66 4.48 2.51
N ASN A 116 -1.39 4.33 2.16
CA ASN A 116 -0.49 5.46 1.88
C ASN A 116 -0.54 5.94 0.41
N THR A 117 -1.30 5.29 -0.46
CA THR A 117 -1.31 5.58 -1.91
C THR A 117 -2.69 5.47 -2.53
N GLY A 118 -2.89 6.10 -3.69
CA GLY A 118 -4.13 5.98 -4.48
C GLY A 118 -5.40 6.36 -3.70
N ALA A 119 -6.48 5.61 -3.91
CA ALA A 119 -7.77 5.83 -3.24
C ALA A 119 -7.70 5.65 -1.72
N GLY A 120 -6.87 4.73 -1.23
CA GLY A 120 -6.69 4.51 0.21
C GLY A 120 -6.09 5.70 0.94
N TYR A 121 -5.24 6.48 0.27
CA TYR A 121 -4.72 7.75 0.81
C TYR A 121 -5.84 8.78 1.00
N ILE A 122 -6.80 8.85 0.07
CA ILE A 122 -7.94 9.76 0.14
C ILE A 122 -8.83 9.41 1.34
N LEU A 123 -9.12 8.11 1.56
CA LEU A 123 -9.90 7.67 2.72
C LEU A 123 -9.22 8.02 4.04
N ARG A 124 -7.91 7.77 4.12
CA ARG A 124 -7.11 8.13 5.28
C ARG A 124 -7.15 9.65 5.54
N ARG A 125 -7.09 10.47 4.49
CA ARG A 125 -7.22 11.94 4.60
C ARG A 125 -8.60 12.37 5.12
N LEU A 126 -9.69 11.77 4.63
CA LEU A 126 -11.05 12.05 5.13
C LEU A 126 -11.20 11.66 6.61
N LEU A 127 -10.71 10.47 6.99
CA LEU A 127 -10.76 9.98 8.37
C LEU A 127 -10.00 10.92 9.30
N ARG A 128 -8.75 11.25 8.94
CA ARG A 128 -7.91 12.16 9.71
C ARG A 128 -8.52 13.53 9.88
N ARG A 129 -9.19 14.05 8.84
CA ARG A 129 -9.93 15.31 8.92
C ARG A 129 -11.09 15.21 9.91
N ALA A 130 -11.90 14.16 9.85
CA ALA A 130 -12.99 13.95 10.80
C ALA A 130 -12.48 13.88 12.25
N VAL A 131 -11.45 13.07 12.50
CA VAL A 131 -10.83 12.91 13.82
C VAL A 131 -10.27 14.24 14.33
N ARG A 132 -9.59 15.02 13.48
CA ARG A 132 -9.03 16.32 13.88
C ARG A 132 -10.12 17.32 14.30
N TYR A 133 -11.20 17.44 13.54
CA TYR A 133 -12.32 18.33 13.90
C TYR A 133 -12.98 17.88 15.21
N ALA A 134 -13.17 16.56 15.38
CA ALA A 134 -13.72 16.02 16.62
C ALA A 134 -12.80 16.26 17.82
N TYR A 135 -11.49 16.11 17.66
CA TYR A 135 -10.50 16.37 18.70
C TYR A 135 -10.51 17.83 19.15
N GLN A 136 -10.45 18.77 18.20
CA GLN A 136 -10.30 20.20 18.50
C GLN A 136 -11.59 20.89 18.92
N HIS A 137 -12.73 20.48 18.36
CA HIS A 137 -13.98 21.21 18.53
C HIS A 137 -15.06 20.44 19.29
N LEU A 138 -14.96 19.09 19.35
CA LEU A 138 -15.90 18.23 20.08
C LEU A 138 -15.27 17.57 21.32
N GLY A 139 -14.00 17.89 21.62
CA GLY A 139 -13.27 17.38 22.79
C GLY A 139 -12.99 15.88 22.77
N GLN A 140 -13.09 15.22 21.61
CA GLN A 140 -12.95 13.77 21.51
C GLN A 140 -11.48 13.36 21.40
N GLN A 141 -10.94 12.82 22.50
CA GLN A 141 -9.56 12.31 22.57
C GLN A 141 -9.47 10.79 22.47
N ARG A 142 -10.62 10.11 22.38
CA ARG A 142 -10.72 8.66 22.23
C ARG A 142 -11.47 8.33 20.95
N PRO A 143 -11.26 7.15 20.37
CA PRO A 143 -11.97 6.73 19.17
C PRO A 143 -13.47 6.69 19.39
N PHE A 144 -14.22 7.33 18.50
CA PHE A 144 -15.68 7.33 18.55
C PHE A 144 -16.33 7.28 17.17
N LEU A 145 -15.61 7.58 16.08
CA LEU A 145 -16.17 7.61 14.74
C LEU A 145 -16.74 6.25 14.32
N TYR A 146 -16.07 5.16 14.70
CA TYR A 146 -16.56 3.81 14.43
C TYR A 146 -17.95 3.55 15.04
N GLN A 147 -18.29 4.21 16.15
CA GLN A 147 -19.58 4.05 16.82
C GLN A 147 -20.75 4.69 16.05
N LEU A 148 -20.48 5.40 14.95
CA LEU A 148 -21.47 5.93 14.02
C LEU A 148 -21.84 4.92 12.92
N VAL A 149 -21.00 3.90 12.69
CA VAL A 149 -21.23 2.88 11.66
C VAL A 149 -22.55 2.11 11.87
N PRO A 150 -22.95 1.71 13.10
CA PRO A 150 -24.24 1.05 13.30
C PRO A 150 -25.43 1.92 12.89
N THR A 151 -25.37 3.23 13.13
CA THR A 151 -26.41 4.18 12.71
C THR A 151 -26.49 4.26 11.18
N LEU A 152 -25.34 4.29 10.49
CA LEU A 152 -25.30 4.22 9.03
C LEU A 152 -25.87 2.89 8.50
N ALA A 153 -25.47 1.76 9.08
CA ALA A 153 -25.97 0.44 8.70
C ALA A 153 -27.49 0.37 8.80
N GLN A 154 -28.08 0.93 9.86
CA GLN A 154 -29.53 0.97 10.02
C GLN A 154 -30.22 1.89 9.01
N LEU A 155 -29.68 3.10 8.79
CA LEU A 155 -30.26 4.07 7.84
C LEU A 155 -30.29 3.55 6.41
N TYR A 156 -29.32 2.70 6.05
CA TYR A 156 -29.10 2.27 4.68
C TYR A 156 -29.36 0.78 4.43
N GLN A 157 -29.83 0.02 5.42
CA GLN A 157 -29.97 -1.44 5.34
C GLN A 157 -30.75 -1.93 4.11
N ASP A 158 -31.77 -1.19 3.69
CA ASP A 158 -32.67 -1.59 2.60
C ASP A 158 -32.04 -1.38 1.22
N THR A 159 -31.09 -0.45 1.11
CA THR A 159 -30.45 -0.06 -0.17
C THR A 159 -29.02 -0.61 -0.27
N PHE A 160 -28.30 -0.68 0.84
CA PHE A 160 -26.89 -1.09 0.94
C PHE A 160 -26.71 -2.10 2.09
N PRO A 161 -27.29 -3.32 1.96
CA PRO A 161 -27.25 -4.34 3.01
C PRO A 161 -25.83 -4.77 3.39
N GLU A 162 -24.86 -4.63 2.49
CA GLU A 162 -23.45 -4.91 2.70
C GLU A 162 -22.85 -4.10 3.86
N VAL A 163 -23.32 -2.87 4.10
CA VAL A 163 -22.87 -2.05 5.23
C VAL A 163 -23.27 -2.68 6.57
N ALA A 164 -24.47 -3.24 6.64
CA ALA A 164 -24.93 -3.96 7.83
C ALA A 164 -24.20 -5.30 7.99
N GLN A 165 -24.05 -6.07 6.91
CA GLN A 165 -23.35 -7.36 6.92
C GLN A 165 -21.89 -7.26 7.34
N GLN A 166 -21.22 -6.15 6.97
CA GLN A 166 -19.81 -5.92 7.27
C GLN A 166 -19.58 -4.97 8.46
N SER A 167 -20.63 -4.63 9.22
CA SER A 167 -20.60 -3.57 10.24
C SER A 167 -19.47 -3.73 11.26
N GLU A 168 -19.21 -4.95 11.74
CA GLU A 168 -18.12 -5.21 12.69
C GLU A 168 -16.74 -4.98 12.08
N THR A 169 -16.53 -5.39 10.82
CA THR A 169 -15.27 -5.20 10.10
C THR A 169 -15.04 -3.72 9.82
N LEU A 170 -16.08 -3.00 9.39
CA LEU A 170 -16.06 -1.56 9.16
C LEU A 170 -15.67 -0.80 10.45
N GLN A 171 -16.32 -1.15 11.56
CA GLN A 171 -16.01 -0.58 12.87
C GLN A 171 -14.55 -0.80 13.26
N ARG A 172 -14.06 -2.04 13.12
CA ARG A 172 -12.66 -2.41 13.43
C ARG A 172 -11.64 -1.62 12.60
N VAL A 173 -11.85 -1.51 11.29
CA VAL A 173 -10.96 -0.74 10.40
C VAL A 173 -10.92 0.73 10.78
N ILE A 174 -12.10 1.34 10.95
CA ILE A 174 -12.22 2.77 11.27
C ILE A 174 -11.62 3.06 12.65
N GLN A 175 -11.91 2.22 13.65
CA GLN A 175 -11.36 2.33 15.00
C GLN A 175 -9.83 2.26 14.99
N GLY A 176 -9.24 1.29 14.28
CA GLY A 176 -7.78 1.12 14.23
C GLY A 176 -7.06 2.32 13.61
N GLU A 177 -7.59 2.87 12.52
CA GLU A 177 -7.03 4.07 11.89
C GLU A 177 -7.24 5.32 12.77
N GLU A 178 -8.37 5.44 13.45
CA GLU A 178 -8.66 6.53 14.40
C GLU A 178 -7.71 6.49 15.61
N GLU A 179 -7.50 5.33 16.23
CA GLU A 179 -6.56 5.12 17.35
C GLU A 179 -5.13 5.50 16.97
N SER A 180 -4.64 4.95 15.85
CA SER A 180 -3.29 5.22 15.35
C SER A 180 -3.08 6.71 15.09
N PHE A 181 -4.11 7.38 14.55
CA PHE A 181 -4.03 8.78 14.23
C PHE A 181 -4.14 9.68 15.46
N LEU A 182 -5.01 9.41 16.43
CA LEU A 182 -5.14 10.21 17.65
C LEU A 182 -3.81 10.30 18.41
N HIS A 183 -3.07 9.20 18.51
CA HIS A 183 -1.74 9.17 19.13
C HIS A 183 -0.73 10.08 18.41
N THR A 184 -0.82 10.14 17.08
CA THR A 184 0.03 10.97 16.22
C THR A 184 -0.38 12.44 16.26
N LEU A 185 -1.69 12.71 16.23
CA LEU A 185 -2.29 14.04 16.18
C LEU A 185 -1.89 14.88 17.39
N GLY A 186 -1.98 14.33 18.61
CA GLY A 186 -1.65 15.08 19.84
C GLY A 186 -0.21 15.58 19.85
N ARG A 187 0.75 14.72 19.50
CA ARG A 187 2.18 15.08 19.45
C ARG A 187 2.48 16.08 18.34
N GLY A 188 1.92 15.86 17.14
CA GLY A 188 2.14 16.74 16.00
C GLY A 188 1.52 18.13 16.19
N LEU A 189 0.31 18.22 16.75
CA LEU A 189 -0.31 19.51 17.09
C LEU A 189 0.53 20.28 18.11
N ALA A 190 0.97 19.64 19.19
CA ALA A 190 1.81 20.31 20.19
C ALA A 190 3.12 20.85 19.58
N ARG A 191 3.77 20.07 18.72
CA ARG A 191 5.00 20.48 18.01
C ARG A 191 4.75 21.65 17.04
N LEU A 192 3.62 21.63 16.33
CA LEU A 192 3.22 22.69 15.40
C LEU A 192 2.87 23.98 16.16
N GLU A 193 2.12 23.91 17.25
CA GLU A 193 1.82 25.10 18.08
C GLU A 193 3.10 25.70 18.68
N ALA A 194 4.03 24.87 19.17
CA ALA A 194 5.31 25.34 19.69
C ALA A 194 6.13 26.07 18.62
N PHE A 195 6.11 25.59 17.37
CA PHE A 195 6.72 26.29 16.25
C PHE A 195 6.03 27.63 15.95
N LEU A 196 4.70 27.61 15.84
CA LEU A 196 3.91 28.79 15.49
C LEU A 196 3.95 29.88 16.56
N ALA A 197 4.15 29.52 17.83
CA ALA A 197 4.36 30.50 18.90
C ALA A 197 5.65 31.32 18.73
N GLN A 198 6.64 30.80 17.98
CA GLN A 198 7.93 31.44 17.75
C GLN A 198 8.10 31.94 16.31
N HIS A 199 7.13 31.66 15.43
CA HIS A 199 7.20 31.96 14.01
C HIS A 199 6.29 33.14 13.66
N SER A 200 6.87 34.17 13.02
CA SER A 200 6.15 35.38 12.60
C SER A 200 6.00 35.49 11.07
N GLY A 201 6.50 34.53 10.31
CA GLY A 201 6.45 34.54 8.85
C GLY A 201 5.09 34.06 8.29
N PRO A 202 4.76 34.42 7.03
CA PRO A 202 3.54 33.96 6.36
C PRO A 202 3.64 32.51 5.84
N THR A 203 4.80 31.88 5.98
CA THR A 203 5.12 30.58 5.37
C THR A 203 5.85 29.68 6.36
N ILE A 204 5.24 28.53 6.67
CA ILE A 204 5.87 27.46 7.43
C ILE A 204 6.97 26.83 6.56
N PRO A 205 8.24 26.81 7.03
CA PRO A 205 9.33 26.17 6.30
C PRO A 205 9.04 24.69 6.02
N GLY A 206 9.41 24.23 4.82
CA GLY A 206 9.23 22.87 4.38
C GLY A 206 9.99 21.87 5.25
N LYS A 207 11.13 22.28 5.83
CA LYS A 207 11.86 21.48 6.83
C LYS A 207 11.03 21.15 8.07
N VAL A 208 10.23 22.11 8.56
CA VAL A 208 9.38 21.90 9.73
C VAL A 208 8.21 20.99 9.37
N ALA A 209 7.61 21.21 8.19
CA ALA A 209 6.58 20.32 7.67
C ALA A 209 7.11 18.89 7.45
N PHE A 210 8.38 18.75 7.01
CA PHE A 210 9.06 17.48 6.84
C PHE A 210 9.36 16.81 8.18
N GLU A 211 9.83 17.56 9.18
CA GLU A 211 10.02 17.05 10.55
C GLU A 211 8.70 16.51 11.14
N LEU A 212 7.61 17.27 11.00
CA LEU A 212 6.27 16.88 11.40
C LEU A 212 5.85 15.56 10.72
N TYR A 213 6.06 15.46 9.41
CA TYR A 213 5.75 14.28 8.61
C TYR A 213 6.59 13.05 8.98
N ASP A 214 7.92 13.19 8.99
CA ASP A 214 8.88 12.08 9.12
C ASP A 214 9.04 11.61 10.57
N THR A 215 9.20 12.54 11.51
CA THR A 215 9.48 12.22 12.91
C THR A 215 8.21 11.95 13.71
N TYR A 216 7.17 12.77 13.51
CA TYR A 216 5.96 12.72 14.33
C TYR A 216 4.82 11.96 13.65
N GLY A 217 4.95 11.63 12.36
CA GLY A 217 3.88 11.02 11.55
C GLY A 217 2.74 11.99 11.21
N PHE A 218 2.94 13.30 11.46
CA PHE A 218 1.94 14.33 11.30
C PHE A 218 1.76 14.69 9.81
N PRO A 219 0.59 14.42 9.22
CA PRO A 219 0.44 14.45 7.77
C PRO A 219 0.63 15.85 7.17
N LEU A 220 1.31 15.94 6.01
CA LEU A 220 1.54 17.22 5.31
C LEU A 220 0.24 17.94 4.97
N ASP A 221 -0.78 17.21 4.53
CA ASP A 221 -2.10 17.77 4.19
C ASP A 221 -2.75 18.43 5.40
N LEU A 222 -2.52 17.89 6.61
CA LEU A 222 -3.01 18.50 7.83
C LEU A 222 -2.23 19.76 8.21
N THR A 223 -0.90 19.73 8.06
CA THR A 223 -0.05 20.92 8.22
C THR A 223 -0.50 22.04 7.28
N GLN A 224 -0.75 21.73 6.00
CA GLN A 224 -1.25 22.69 5.01
C GLN A 224 -2.64 23.22 5.36
N LEU A 225 -3.54 22.36 5.85
CA LEU A 225 -4.88 22.76 6.24
C LEU A 225 -4.83 23.76 7.42
N LEU A 226 -4.07 23.43 8.47
CA LEU A 226 -3.92 24.29 9.65
C LEU A 226 -3.22 25.61 9.33
N ALA A 227 -2.23 25.57 8.42
CA ALA A 227 -1.60 26.79 7.92
C ALA A 227 -2.65 27.71 7.27
N ARG A 228 -3.46 27.17 6.34
CA ARG A 228 -4.48 27.95 5.62
C ARG A 228 -5.52 28.56 6.54
N GLU A 229 -5.98 27.83 7.56
CA GLU A 229 -6.94 28.34 8.55
C GLU A 229 -6.39 29.54 9.35
N ARG A 230 -5.06 29.68 9.45
CA ARG A 230 -4.37 30.80 10.09
C ARG A 230 -3.86 31.84 9.09
N GLY A 231 -4.23 31.73 7.81
CA GLY A 231 -3.73 32.61 6.75
C GLY A 231 -2.26 32.40 6.39
N LEU A 232 -1.67 31.25 6.75
CA LEU A 232 -0.30 30.85 6.45
C LEU A 232 -0.25 29.89 5.25
N SER A 233 0.94 29.77 4.66
CA SER A 233 1.26 28.76 3.65
C SER A 233 2.35 27.79 4.15
N VAL A 234 2.60 26.71 3.40
CA VAL A 234 3.69 25.76 3.67
C VAL A 234 4.60 25.76 2.45
N ASP A 235 5.92 25.83 2.65
CA ASP A 235 6.89 25.70 1.57
C ASP A 235 6.99 24.24 1.11
N LEU A 236 6.27 23.93 0.03
CA LEU A 236 6.24 22.59 -0.56
C LEU A 236 7.53 22.25 -1.31
N THR A 237 8.19 23.26 -1.88
CA THR A 237 9.44 23.07 -2.61
C THR A 237 10.54 22.60 -1.65
N GLU A 238 10.66 23.26 -0.49
CA GLU A 238 11.62 22.86 0.54
C GLU A 238 11.25 21.49 1.15
N PHE A 239 9.96 21.20 1.36
CA PHE A 239 9.50 19.88 1.83
C PHE A 239 9.90 18.76 0.86
N GLU A 240 9.66 18.95 -0.44
CA GLU A 240 10.02 17.99 -1.48
C GLU A 240 11.54 17.80 -1.58
N ALA A 241 12.32 18.86 -1.39
CA ALA A 241 13.78 18.79 -1.34
C ALA A 241 14.27 17.91 -0.16
N GLU A 242 13.69 18.05 1.02
CA GLU A 242 14.02 17.20 2.18
C GLU A 242 13.63 15.73 1.96
N LEU A 243 12.44 15.50 1.38
CA LEU A 243 11.99 14.15 1.02
C LEU A 243 12.92 13.51 -0.03
N ALA A 244 13.38 14.29 -1.02
CA ALA A 244 14.35 13.84 -2.00
C ALA A 244 15.71 13.55 -1.38
N ALA A 245 16.19 14.40 -0.46
CA ALA A 245 17.43 14.20 0.27
C ALA A 245 17.39 12.94 1.15
N GLN A 246 16.28 12.65 1.82
CA GLN A 246 16.06 11.40 2.55
C GLN A 246 16.15 10.18 1.61
N LYS A 247 15.42 10.20 0.48
CA LYS A 247 15.48 9.13 -0.52
C LYS A 247 16.89 8.96 -1.12
N ALA A 248 17.60 10.06 -1.35
CA ALA A 248 18.97 10.06 -1.87
C ALA A 248 19.95 9.45 -0.87
N ARG A 249 19.82 9.75 0.43
CA ARG A 249 20.60 9.11 1.51
C ARG A 249 20.37 7.59 1.54
N SER A 250 19.14 7.13 1.35
CA SER A 250 18.85 5.70 1.21
C SER A 250 19.46 5.07 -0.06
N ARG A 251 19.63 5.86 -1.15
CA ARG A 251 20.20 5.41 -2.43
C ARG A 251 21.73 5.48 -2.50
N GLN A 252 22.38 6.42 -1.79
CA GLN A 252 23.85 6.57 -1.78
C GLN A 252 24.58 5.35 -1.19
N ALA A 253 23.88 4.46 -0.49
CA ALA A 253 24.39 3.13 -0.13
C ALA A 253 24.61 2.19 -1.34
N THR A 254 24.27 2.61 -2.57
CA THR A 254 24.17 1.74 -3.77
C THR A 254 24.78 2.36 -5.05
N GLN A 255 25.79 3.23 -4.96
CA GLN A 255 26.52 3.62 -6.19
C GLN A 255 27.51 2.52 -6.58
N ARG A 256 27.10 1.74 -7.57
CA ARG A 256 27.84 0.64 -8.18
C ARG A 256 28.26 1.05 -9.58
N ARG A 257 29.55 0.95 -9.88
CA ARG A 257 30.11 1.24 -11.21
C ARG A 257 30.57 -0.08 -11.84
N GLU A 258 29.85 -0.50 -12.87
CA GLU A 258 30.09 -1.77 -13.56
C GLU A 258 31.05 -1.52 -14.75
N GLY A 259 32.06 -2.37 -14.88
CA GLY A 259 32.95 -2.40 -16.04
C GLY A 259 32.36 -3.17 -17.22
N ASP A 260 33.05 -3.13 -18.35
CA ASP A 260 32.66 -3.85 -19.56
C ASP A 260 32.79 -5.37 -19.38
N TRP A 261 31.96 -6.12 -20.11
CA TRP A 261 32.04 -7.58 -20.17
C TRP A 261 33.27 -8.03 -20.97
N ILE A 262 33.99 -8.99 -20.40
CA ILE A 262 35.07 -9.73 -21.07
C ILE A 262 34.48 -11.12 -21.41
N GLU A 263 34.40 -11.42 -22.70
CA GLU A 263 34.02 -12.74 -23.21
C GLU A 263 35.17 -13.73 -23.00
N ILE A 264 34.86 -14.91 -22.47
CA ILE A 264 35.81 -16.00 -22.20
C ILE A 264 35.53 -17.19 -23.12
N GLU A 265 34.27 -17.62 -23.18
CA GLU A 265 33.82 -18.73 -24.03
C GLU A 265 32.47 -18.38 -24.69
N GLU A 266 32.24 -18.91 -25.89
CA GLU A 266 30.96 -18.81 -26.58
C GLU A 266 29.97 -19.87 -26.06
N GLY A 267 28.70 -19.50 -25.87
CA GLY A 267 27.65 -20.43 -25.48
C GLY A 267 26.35 -19.76 -25.04
N GLU A 268 25.29 -20.55 -24.94
CA GLU A 268 24.07 -20.12 -24.24
C GLU A 268 24.36 -20.01 -22.74
N HIS A 269 23.86 -18.95 -22.11
CA HIS A 269 24.12 -18.65 -20.71
C HIS A 269 22.93 -18.99 -19.82
N SER A 270 23.22 -19.19 -18.53
CA SER A 270 22.22 -19.14 -17.45
C SER A 270 21.14 -20.24 -17.47
N HIS A 271 21.47 -21.43 -17.98
CA HIS A 271 20.60 -22.59 -17.83
C HIS A 271 20.55 -23.03 -16.36
N PHE A 272 19.44 -22.72 -15.67
CA PHE A 272 19.29 -23.03 -14.24
C PHE A 272 18.91 -24.50 -14.03
N VAL A 273 19.81 -25.26 -13.40
CA VAL A 273 19.63 -26.70 -13.08
C VAL A 273 19.38 -26.96 -11.59
N GLY A 274 19.39 -25.89 -10.78
CA GLY A 274 19.34 -25.94 -9.31
C GLY A 274 18.02 -26.41 -8.69
N TYR A 275 17.02 -26.75 -9.51
CA TYR A 275 15.81 -27.43 -9.03
C TYR A 275 16.07 -28.90 -8.68
N ASP A 276 16.99 -29.54 -9.40
CA ASP A 276 17.23 -30.98 -9.32
C ASP A 276 18.67 -31.31 -8.91
N GLN A 277 19.60 -30.36 -9.06
CA GLN A 277 21.03 -30.57 -8.85
C GLN A 277 21.60 -29.54 -7.88
N TYR A 278 22.41 -29.99 -6.92
CA TYR A 278 23.16 -29.12 -6.00
C TYR A 278 24.60 -28.86 -6.47
N GLU A 279 25.06 -29.65 -7.45
CA GLU A 279 26.35 -29.48 -8.09
C GLU A 279 26.20 -29.65 -9.60
N ALA A 280 26.98 -28.90 -10.38
CA ALA A 280 27.03 -29.03 -11.84
C ALA A 280 28.43 -28.71 -12.36
N ARG A 281 28.81 -29.35 -13.47
CA ARG A 281 29.97 -28.93 -14.27
C ARG A 281 29.55 -27.76 -15.15
N VAL A 282 30.32 -26.67 -15.13
CA VAL A 282 29.97 -25.39 -15.74
C VAL A 282 31.18 -24.79 -16.45
N ARG A 283 30.94 -23.84 -17.35
CA ARG A 283 31.97 -23.01 -17.98
C ARG A 283 31.68 -21.54 -17.71
N ILE A 284 32.74 -20.76 -17.52
CA ILE A 284 32.62 -19.30 -17.36
C ILE A 284 32.57 -18.70 -18.76
N LEU A 285 31.45 -18.09 -19.12
CA LEU A 285 31.26 -17.46 -20.43
C LEU A 285 31.74 -16.03 -20.44
N ARG A 286 31.45 -15.27 -19.38
CA ARG A 286 31.78 -13.84 -19.28
C ARG A 286 32.17 -13.45 -17.88
N MET A 287 33.00 -12.41 -17.78
CA MET A 287 33.29 -11.76 -16.52
C MET A 287 33.30 -10.24 -16.64
N ARG A 288 33.00 -9.53 -15.55
CA ARG A 288 33.24 -8.09 -15.44
C ARG A 288 33.69 -7.70 -14.04
N GLU A 289 34.44 -6.60 -13.96
CA GLU A 289 34.79 -5.94 -12.71
C GLU A 289 33.68 -4.99 -12.28
N VAL A 290 33.37 -4.96 -10.99
CA VAL A 290 32.38 -4.05 -10.41
C VAL A 290 32.96 -3.34 -9.20
N LYS A 291 32.94 -2.01 -9.23
CA LYS A 291 33.42 -1.15 -8.15
C LYS A 291 32.25 -0.62 -7.34
N GLU A 292 32.29 -0.85 -6.04
CA GLU A 292 31.32 -0.37 -5.07
C GLU A 292 32.05 0.41 -3.97
N ALA A 293 31.30 1.19 -3.18
CA ALA A 293 31.88 1.97 -2.06
C ALA A 293 32.62 1.10 -1.03
N ARG A 294 32.31 -0.20 -0.96
CA ARG A 294 32.89 -1.16 0.00
C ARG A 294 34.06 -1.98 -0.57
N GLY A 295 34.41 -1.81 -1.85
CA GLY A 295 35.48 -2.56 -2.49
C GLY A 295 35.18 -2.91 -3.95
N THR A 296 36.02 -3.79 -4.50
CA THR A 296 35.83 -4.34 -5.85
C THR A 296 35.31 -5.77 -5.75
N SER A 297 34.29 -6.09 -6.53
CA SER A 297 33.77 -7.45 -6.73
C SER A 297 33.82 -7.78 -8.22
N TYR A 298 33.60 -9.05 -8.55
CA TYR A 298 33.57 -9.52 -9.92
C TYR A 298 32.29 -10.30 -10.16
N HIS A 299 31.76 -10.16 -11.37
CA HIS A 299 30.60 -10.91 -11.81
C HIS A 299 31.01 -11.95 -12.81
N LEU A 300 30.45 -13.14 -12.69
CA LEU A 300 30.63 -14.24 -13.62
C LEU A 300 29.28 -14.66 -14.21
N VAL A 301 29.27 -14.94 -15.51
CA VAL A 301 28.16 -15.58 -16.21
C VAL A 301 28.59 -17.00 -16.55
N LEU A 302 27.75 -17.97 -16.22
CA LEU A 302 27.97 -19.39 -16.48
C LEU A 302 27.04 -19.87 -17.59
N ASP A 303 27.43 -20.94 -18.29
CA ASP A 303 26.58 -21.66 -19.26
C ASP A 303 25.34 -22.27 -18.57
N GLN A 304 25.56 -22.94 -17.44
CA GLN A 304 24.52 -23.46 -16.56
C GLN A 304 24.89 -23.26 -15.09
N THR A 305 23.91 -23.35 -14.20
CA THR A 305 24.16 -23.08 -12.77
C THR A 305 23.19 -23.82 -11.82
N PRO A 306 23.71 -24.42 -10.73
CA PRO A 306 22.87 -24.96 -9.64
C PRO A 306 22.45 -23.87 -8.64
N PHE A 307 23.04 -22.67 -8.72
CA PHE A 307 22.78 -21.58 -7.79
C PHE A 307 21.45 -20.88 -8.09
N TYR A 308 20.54 -20.87 -7.12
CA TYR A 308 19.28 -20.16 -7.22
C TYR A 308 19.54 -18.66 -7.08
N PRO A 309 19.18 -17.85 -8.09
CA PRO A 309 19.33 -16.40 -8.02
C PRO A 309 18.31 -15.81 -7.04
N GLU A 310 18.70 -14.74 -6.35
CA GLU A 310 17.80 -14.02 -5.44
C GLU A 310 16.54 -13.59 -6.20
N GLY A 311 15.37 -13.85 -5.60
CA GLY A 311 14.09 -13.58 -6.22
C GLY A 311 12.90 -14.07 -5.40
N GLY A 312 11.75 -13.43 -5.56
CA GLY A 312 10.52 -13.79 -4.84
C GLY A 312 10.62 -13.66 -3.32
N GLY A 313 11.48 -12.76 -2.82
CA GLY A 313 11.78 -12.58 -1.39
C GLY A 313 12.83 -13.55 -0.84
N GLN A 314 13.23 -14.59 -1.58
CA GLN A 314 14.26 -15.53 -1.15
C GLN A 314 15.67 -15.04 -1.50
N LEU A 315 16.55 -15.01 -0.50
CA LEU A 315 17.96 -14.75 -0.70
C LEU A 315 18.60 -15.81 -1.60
N SER A 316 19.62 -15.42 -2.35
CA SER A 316 20.35 -16.34 -3.20
C SER A 316 21.11 -17.42 -2.44
N ASP A 317 21.42 -18.48 -3.19
CA ASP A 317 22.43 -19.42 -2.76
C ASP A 317 23.82 -18.78 -2.74
N THR A 318 24.65 -19.38 -1.91
CA THR A 318 26.10 -19.18 -1.88
C THR A 318 26.77 -20.52 -2.09
N GLY A 319 28.08 -20.52 -2.34
CA GLY A 319 28.84 -21.75 -2.49
C GLY A 319 30.16 -21.51 -3.20
N TRP A 320 30.55 -22.42 -4.08
CA TRP A 320 31.90 -22.43 -4.64
C TRP A 320 31.94 -22.85 -6.11
N LEU A 321 32.84 -22.23 -6.87
CA LEU A 321 33.36 -22.77 -8.12
C LEU A 321 34.75 -23.37 -7.86
N ARG A 322 34.99 -24.60 -8.28
CA ARG A 322 36.24 -25.34 -8.05
C ARG A 322 36.84 -25.84 -9.35
N ARG A 323 38.14 -25.63 -9.54
CA ARG A 323 38.93 -26.18 -10.64
C ARG A 323 40.35 -26.49 -10.17
N GLY A 324 40.72 -27.77 -10.18
CA GLY A 324 42.00 -28.23 -9.63
C GLY A 324 42.16 -27.83 -8.15
N ARG A 325 43.19 -27.03 -7.84
CA ARG A 325 43.43 -26.49 -6.48
C ARG A 325 42.77 -25.12 -6.24
N GLN A 326 42.17 -24.51 -7.26
CA GLN A 326 41.52 -23.20 -7.13
C GLN A 326 40.07 -23.38 -6.65
N THR A 327 39.69 -22.56 -5.67
CA THR A 327 38.31 -22.43 -5.18
C THR A 327 37.93 -20.95 -5.17
N LEU A 328 36.80 -20.62 -5.79
CA LEU A 328 36.23 -19.28 -5.86
C LEU A 328 34.90 -19.28 -5.09
N PRO A 329 34.80 -18.55 -3.96
CA PRO A 329 33.55 -18.39 -3.25
C PRO A 329 32.56 -17.54 -4.05
N VAL A 330 31.36 -18.06 -4.27
CA VAL A 330 30.21 -17.32 -4.80
C VAL A 330 29.42 -16.81 -3.60
N THR A 331 29.38 -15.49 -3.44
CA THR A 331 28.82 -14.84 -2.25
C THR A 331 27.40 -14.32 -2.45
N HIS A 332 27.00 -14.12 -3.70
CA HIS A 332 25.67 -13.63 -4.06
C HIS A 332 25.36 -13.98 -5.51
N VAL A 333 24.09 -14.26 -5.79
CA VAL A 333 23.61 -14.62 -7.14
C VAL A 333 22.31 -13.88 -7.41
N TYR A 334 22.15 -13.26 -8.57
CA TYR A 334 20.92 -12.54 -8.91
C TYR A 334 20.69 -12.56 -10.42
N ARG A 335 19.47 -12.23 -10.84
CA ARG A 335 19.13 -12.08 -12.27
C ARG A 335 19.30 -10.64 -12.71
N GLU A 336 20.00 -10.44 -13.81
CA GLU A 336 20.07 -9.19 -14.57
C GLU A 336 19.49 -9.48 -15.96
N GLN A 337 18.27 -9.00 -16.21
CA GLN A 337 17.47 -9.42 -17.38
C GLN A 337 17.31 -10.96 -17.40
N ASP A 338 17.74 -11.63 -18.47
CA ASP A 338 17.69 -13.09 -18.61
C ASP A 338 18.97 -13.80 -18.14
N THR A 339 19.98 -13.04 -17.69
CA THR A 339 21.27 -13.57 -17.26
C THR A 339 21.33 -13.76 -15.75
N ILE A 340 21.83 -14.91 -15.30
CA ILE A 340 22.14 -15.20 -13.90
C ILE A 340 23.59 -14.80 -13.62
N ILE A 341 23.74 -13.82 -12.74
CA ILE A 341 25.01 -13.23 -12.36
C ILE A 341 25.49 -13.84 -11.05
N HIS A 342 26.75 -14.28 -11.02
CA HIS A 342 27.41 -14.84 -9.83
C HIS A 342 28.46 -13.85 -9.34
N VAL A 343 28.33 -13.38 -8.11
CA VAL A 343 29.25 -12.43 -7.49
C VAL A 343 30.35 -13.17 -6.76
N VAL A 344 31.60 -12.83 -7.07
CA VAL A 344 32.80 -13.36 -6.44
C VAL A 344 33.73 -12.21 -6.01
N SER A 345 34.55 -12.44 -4.99
CA SER A 345 35.48 -11.42 -4.47
C SER A 345 36.83 -11.37 -5.19
N GLN A 346 37.12 -12.35 -6.06
CA GLN A 346 38.38 -12.46 -6.79
C GLN A 346 38.18 -13.16 -8.13
N LEU A 347 38.97 -12.81 -9.14
CA LEU A 347 38.93 -13.47 -10.44
C LEU A 347 39.61 -14.86 -10.43
N PRO A 348 39.16 -15.79 -11.28
CA PRO A 348 39.92 -17.00 -11.60
C PRO A 348 41.31 -16.67 -12.14
N ARG A 349 42.31 -17.52 -11.88
CA ARG A 349 43.65 -17.35 -12.49
C ARG A 349 43.65 -17.77 -13.95
N ASP A 350 42.86 -18.80 -14.25
CA ASP A 350 42.61 -19.32 -15.58
C ASP A 350 41.10 -19.58 -15.70
N PRO A 351 40.33 -18.64 -16.31
CA PRO A 351 38.88 -18.70 -16.38
C PRO A 351 38.34 -19.77 -17.33
N GLU A 352 39.11 -20.13 -18.37
CA GLU A 352 38.68 -21.02 -19.44
C GLU A 352 38.51 -22.47 -18.95
N GLY A 353 37.64 -23.22 -19.62
CA GLY A 353 37.43 -24.65 -19.38
C GLY A 353 36.41 -24.95 -18.27
N GLU A 354 36.36 -26.22 -17.88
CA GLU A 354 35.31 -26.75 -16.99
C GLU A 354 35.63 -26.51 -15.50
N TRP A 355 34.63 -25.98 -14.79
CA TRP A 355 34.59 -25.78 -13.35
C TRP A 355 33.51 -26.65 -12.72
N LEU A 356 33.72 -27.06 -11.46
CA LEU A 356 32.66 -27.65 -10.64
C LEU A 356 31.99 -26.56 -9.80
N ALA A 357 30.72 -26.29 -10.07
CA ALA A 357 29.87 -25.43 -9.27
C ALA A 357 29.15 -26.25 -8.20
N SER A 358 29.27 -25.87 -6.93
CA SER A 358 28.58 -26.52 -5.80
C SER A 358 27.95 -25.47 -4.88
N ILE A 359 26.68 -25.63 -4.54
CA ILE A 359 26.00 -24.75 -3.57
C ILE A 359 26.32 -25.15 -2.12
N ASP A 360 26.12 -24.23 -1.18
CA ASP A 360 26.04 -24.50 0.25
C ASP A 360 24.69 -25.19 0.55
N VAL A 361 24.71 -26.51 0.62
CA VAL A 361 23.51 -27.34 0.82
C VAL A 361 22.80 -27.02 2.15
N PRO A 362 23.48 -26.96 3.31
CA PRO A 362 22.84 -26.53 4.56
C PRO A 362 22.08 -25.20 4.43
N ARG A 363 22.68 -24.19 3.78
CA ARG A 363 22.01 -22.91 3.54
C ARG A 363 20.77 -23.07 2.66
N ARG A 364 20.86 -23.82 1.56
CA ARG A 364 19.74 -24.06 0.63
C ARG A 364 18.58 -24.76 1.33
N GLU A 365 18.86 -25.70 2.23
CA GLU A 365 17.82 -26.39 2.99
C GLU A 365 17.07 -25.43 3.92
N GLU A 366 17.77 -24.57 4.68
CA GLU A 366 17.11 -23.56 5.52
C GLU A 366 16.26 -22.58 4.71
N LEU A 367 16.78 -22.10 3.58
CA LEU A 367 16.01 -21.27 2.65
C LEU A 367 14.74 -21.99 2.16
N SER A 368 14.85 -23.29 1.85
CA SER A 368 13.72 -24.10 1.40
C SER A 368 12.67 -24.33 2.49
N ARG A 369 13.11 -24.55 3.75
CA ARG A 369 12.25 -24.66 4.93
C ARG A 369 11.48 -23.36 5.15
N HIS A 370 12.19 -22.24 5.22
CA HIS A 370 11.59 -20.93 5.42
C HIS A 370 10.68 -20.50 4.25
N HIS A 371 11.03 -20.83 3.00
CA HIS A 371 10.16 -20.57 1.85
C HIS A 371 8.83 -21.34 2.00
N THR A 372 8.90 -22.63 2.34
CA THR A 372 7.69 -23.44 2.55
C THR A 372 6.86 -22.90 3.71
N ALA A 373 7.51 -22.51 4.81
CA ALA A 373 6.87 -21.90 5.96
C ALA A 373 6.16 -20.57 5.60
N THR A 374 6.71 -19.76 4.69
CA THR A 374 6.05 -18.56 4.18
C THR A 374 4.69 -18.87 3.54
N HIS A 375 4.59 -19.94 2.72
CA HIS A 375 3.32 -20.35 2.11
C HIS A 375 2.31 -20.83 3.16
N LEU A 376 2.76 -21.63 4.13
CA LEU A 376 1.90 -22.12 5.22
C LEU A 376 1.41 -20.95 6.10
N LEU A 377 2.29 -20.01 6.42
CA LEU A 377 1.95 -18.81 7.19
C LEU A 377 0.91 -17.97 6.44
N HIS A 378 1.09 -17.77 5.14
CA HIS A 378 0.12 -17.02 4.34
C HIS A 378 -1.26 -17.70 4.32
N ALA A 379 -1.31 -19.02 4.14
CA ALA A 379 -2.55 -19.78 4.19
C ALA A 379 -3.23 -19.69 5.56
N ALA A 380 -2.45 -19.80 6.65
CA ALA A 380 -2.95 -19.67 8.02
C ALA A 380 -3.52 -18.28 8.30
N LEU A 381 -2.79 -17.22 7.94
CA LEU A 381 -3.25 -15.84 8.08
C LEU A 381 -4.59 -15.60 7.34
N ARG A 382 -4.73 -16.12 6.11
CA ARG A 382 -5.98 -15.99 5.34
C ARG A 382 -7.13 -16.79 5.95
N THR A 383 -6.84 -17.92 6.57
CA THR A 383 -7.84 -18.79 7.21
C THR A 383 -8.39 -18.14 8.49
N ILE A 384 -7.51 -17.58 9.31
CA ILE A 384 -7.86 -17.04 10.63
C ILE A 384 -8.38 -15.60 10.52
N LEU A 385 -7.64 -14.75 9.78
CA LEU A 385 -7.95 -13.33 9.70
C LEU A 385 -8.94 -13.00 8.59
N GLY A 386 -8.98 -13.81 7.52
CA GLY A 386 -9.88 -13.63 6.38
C GLY A 386 -9.17 -13.42 5.03
N SER A 387 -9.97 -13.49 3.96
CA SER A 387 -9.48 -13.47 2.57
C SER A 387 -8.94 -12.12 2.10
N HIS A 388 -9.07 -11.06 2.88
CA HIS A 388 -8.49 -9.73 2.59
C HIS A 388 -6.98 -9.67 2.84
N VAL A 389 -6.42 -10.62 3.59
CA VAL A 389 -4.96 -10.70 3.79
C VAL A 389 -4.26 -10.90 2.45
N ARG A 390 -3.39 -9.96 2.10
CA ARG A 390 -2.54 -10.00 0.91
C ARG A 390 -1.09 -9.76 1.32
N GLN A 391 -0.17 -10.46 0.67
CA GLN A 391 1.26 -10.22 0.81
C GLN A 391 1.62 -8.81 0.33
N SER A 392 2.37 -8.07 1.14
CA SER A 392 2.95 -6.76 0.80
C SER A 392 4.49 -6.76 0.80
N GLY A 393 5.10 -7.84 1.29
CA GLY A 393 6.55 -8.04 1.30
C GLY A 393 6.93 -9.41 1.85
N SER A 394 8.09 -9.92 1.45
CA SER A 394 8.64 -11.17 1.98
C SER A 394 10.16 -11.14 2.00
N LEU A 395 10.74 -11.74 3.03
CA LEU A 395 12.15 -12.06 3.14
C LEU A 395 12.27 -13.52 3.59
N VAL A 396 13.00 -14.32 2.83
CA VAL A 396 13.37 -15.69 3.19
C VAL A 396 14.89 -15.75 3.24
N ALA A 397 15.41 -15.78 4.47
CA ALA A 397 16.83 -15.85 4.80
C ALA A 397 17.13 -17.19 5.50
N PRO A 398 18.39 -17.66 5.59
CA PRO A 398 18.69 -18.94 6.24
C PRO A 398 18.42 -18.94 7.74
N ASP A 399 18.43 -17.78 8.39
CA ASP A 399 18.28 -17.61 9.84
C ASP A 399 16.87 -17.19 10.25
N ARG A 400 16.05 -16.69 9.30
CA ARG A 400 14.69 -16.21 9.56
C ARG A 400 13.87 -16.06 8.30
N LEU A 401 12.55 -15.98 8.48
CA LEU A 401 11.63 -15.44 7.49
C LEU A 401 10.92 -14.18 8.02
N ARG A 402 10.57 -13.27 7.12
CA ARG A 402 9.67 -12.13 7.37
C ARG A 402 8.56 -12.15 6.33
N PHE A 403 7.32 -11.99 6.77
CA PHE A 403 6.17 -11.90 5.91
C PHE A 403 5.36 -10.65 6.25
N ASP A 404 5.32 -9.71 5.32
CA ASP A 404 4.59 -8.47 5.47
C ASP A 404 3.24 -8.63 4.77
N PHE A 405 2.14 -8.27 5.43
CA PHE A 405 0.79 -8.46 4.89
C PHE A 405 -0.15 -7.31 5.24
N THR A 406 -1.23 -7.17 4.47
CA THR A 406 -2.26 -6.15 4.70
C THR A 406 -3.28 -6.64 5.72
N HIS A 407 -3.30 -6.00 6.89
CA HIS A 407 -4.32 -6.22 7.91
C HIS A 407 -4.54 -4.90 8.67
N PRO A 408 -5.79 -4.48 8.94
CA PRO A 408 -6.07 -3.14 9.46
C PRO A 408 -5.67 -2.97 10.94
N GLN A 409 -5.48 -4.07 11.66
CA GLN A 409 -5.20 -4.06 13.09
C GLN A 409 -3.91 -4.82 13.38
N ARG A 410 -3.40 -4.68 14.61
CA ARG A 410 -2.32 -5.53 15.10
C ARG A 410 -2.91 -6.87 15.53
N LEU A 411 -2.20 -7.96 15.23
CA LEU A 411 -2.61 -9.29 15.71
C LEU A 411 -2.62 -9.33 17.23
N SER A 412 -3.71 -9.87 17.78
CA SER A 412 -3.84 -10.19 19.19
C SER A 412 -2.94 -11.37 19.58
N PRO A 413 -2.62 -11.54 20.88
CA PRO A 413 -1.88 -12.71 21.36
C PRO A 413 -2.57 -14.05 21.02
N ASP A 414 -3.90 -14.07 21.05
CA ASP A 414 -4.68 -15.27 20.75
C ASP A 414 -4.63 -15.62 19.27
N GLU A 415 -4.80 -14.64 18.38
CA GLU A 415 -4.63 -14.84 16.93
C GLU A 415 -3.22 -15.31 16.58
N LEU A 416 -2.18 -14.74 17.22
CA LEU A 416 -0.80 -15.19 17.02
C LEU A 416 -0.62 -16.66 17.40
N THR A 417 -1.18 -17.06 18.55
CA THR A 417 -1.14 -18.45 19.03
C THR A 417 -1.88 -19.39 18.09
N GLU A 418 -3.04 -18.97 17.59
CA GLU A 418 -3.84 -19.75 16.64
C GLU A 418 -3.12 -19.91 15.29
N ILE A 419 -2.52 -18.85 14.77
CA ILE A 419 -1.72 -18.87 13.54
C ILE A 419 -0.54 -19.84 13.70
N GLU A 420 0.21 -19.72 14.79
CA GLU A 420 1.34 -20.60 15.10
C GLU A 420 0.91 -22.06 15.19
N ALA A 421 -0.17 -22.35 15.91
CA ALA A 421 -0.72 -23.70 16.06
C ALA A 421 -1.16 -24.28 14.72
N LEU A 422 -1.82 -23.47 13.87
CA LEU A 422 -2.28 -23.91 12.55
C LEU A 422 -1.10 -24.23 11.63
N VAL A 423 -0.08 -23.36 11.58
CA VAL A 423 1.14 -23.62 10.78
C VAL A 423 1.83 -24.90 11.25
N ASN A 424 2.06 -25.05 12.55
CA ASN A 424 2.70 -26.25 13.12
C ASN A 424 1.87 -27.52 12.90
N SER A 425 0.55 -27.43 12.90
CA SER A 425 -0.34 -28.54 12.55
C SER A 425 -0.16 -28.96 11.09
N LYS A 426 -0.05 -28.00 10.15
CA LYS A 426 0.18 -28.31 8.73
C LYS A 426 1.57 -28.91 8.48
N ILE A 427 2.60 -28.42 9.18
CA ILE A 427 3.94 -29.02 9.15
C ILE A 427 3.87 -30.47 9.66
N SER A 428 3.23 -30.68 10.81
CA SER A 428 3.10 -32.01 11.44
C SER A 428 2.30 -32.99 10.58
N ALA A 429 1.35 -32.51 9.78
CA ALA A 429 0.57 -33.32 8.84
C ALA A 429 1.39 -33.86 7.66
N ALA A 430 2.61 -33.36 7.44
CA ALA A 430 3.52 -33.78 6.38
C ALA A 430 2.83 -33.88 5.01
N LEU A 431 2.07 -32.83 4.65
CA LEU A 431 1.27 -32.81 3.43
C LEU A 431 2.14 -33.03 2.18
N PRO A 432 1.71 -33.88 1.23
CA PRO A 432 2.50 -34.16 0.05
C PRO A 432 2.66 -32.90 -0.82
N ARG A 433 3.90 -32.63 -1.23
CA ARG A 433 4.23 -31.59 -2.20
C ARG A 433 4.00 -32.11 -3.62
N ARG A 434 3.18 -31.42 -4.40
CA ARG A 434 3.05 -31.62 -5.85
C ARG A 434 3.63 -30.43 -6.57
N GLU A 435 4.42 -30.70 -7.59
CA GLU A 435 5.06 -29.70 -8.43
C GLU A 435 4.58 -29.87 -9.86
N TYR A 436 4.07 -28.77 -10.43
CA TYR A 436 3.71 -28.69 -11.83
C TYR A 436 4.65 -27.68 -12.49
N ARG A 437 5.56 -28.19 -13.31
CA ARG A 437 6.45 -27.36 -14.11
C ARG A 437 5.75 -27.03 -15.41
N ASP A 438 5.90 -25.78 -15.85
CA ASP A 438 5.46 -25.35 -17.17
C ASP A 438 3.93 -25.51 -17.39
N LEU A 439 3.14 -25.13 -16.38
CA LEU A 439 1.68 -25.19 -16.41
C LEU A 439 1.10 -23.91 -17.04
N PRO A 440 0.10 -23.97 -17.94
CA PRO A 440 -0.58 -22.78 -18.43
C PRO A 440 -1.17 -21.96 -17.27
N TYR A 441 -1.00 -20.63 -17.32
CA TYR A 441 -1.42 -19.73 -16.24
C TYR A 441 -2.90 -19.89 -15.86
N GLU A 442 -3.80 -19.99 -16.85
CA GLU A 442 -5.23 -20.21 -16.61
C GLU A 442 -5.53 -21.54 -15.91
N GLU A 443 -4.75 -22.58 -16.18
CA GLU A 443 -4.92 -23.87 -15.52
C GLU A 443 -4.44 -23.82 -14.06
N ALA A 444 -3.36 -23.06 -13.79
CA ALA A 444 -2.91 -22.81 -12.42
C ALA A 444 -4.00 -22.13 -11.59
N LEU A 445 -4.69 -21.11 -12.14
CA LEU A 445 -5.82 -20.45 -11.48
C LEU A 445 -6.97 -21.41 -11.19
N LYS A 446 -7.34 -22.27 -12.14
CA LYS A 446 -8.39 -23.29 -11.95
C LYS A 446 -8.05 -24.30 -10.85
N LYS A 447 -6.75 -24.54 -10.61
CA LYS A 447 -6.25 -25.37 -9.50
C LYS A 447 -6.20 -24.64 -8.15
N GLY A 448 -6.68 -23.39 -8.08
CA GLY A 448 -6.74 -22.61 -6.84
C GLY A 448 -5.48 -21.80 -6.57
N ALA A 449 -4.58 -21.64 -7.55
CA ALA A 449 -3.43 -20.76 -7.38
C ALA A 449 -3.88 -19.33 -7.07
N LEU A 450 -3.32 -18.74 -6.01
CA LEU A 450 -3.53 -17.34 -5.68
C LEU A 450 -2.66 -16.50 -6.62
N ALA A 451 -3.27 -15.85 -7.61
CA ALA A 451 -2.60 -14.81 -8.38
C ALA A 451 -2.70 -13.48 -7.66
N PHE A 452 -1.56 -12.87 -7.34
CA PHE A 452 -1.53 -11.57 -6.68
C PHE A 452 -1.59 -10.44 -7.70
N PHE A 453 -2.49 -9.49 -7.46
CA PHE A 453 -2.70 -8.33 -8.32
C PHE A 453 -1.43 -7.45 -8.33
N GLY A 454 -0.73 -7.39 -9.46
CA GLY A 454 0.50 -6.60 -9.65
C GLY A 454 1.76 -7.42 -9.98
N GLU A 455 1.73 -8.74 -9.79
CA GLU A 455 2.78 -9.63 -10.29
C GLU A 455 2.51 -9.97 -11.77
N LYS A 456 3.55 -9.86 -12.62
CA LYS A 456 3.48 -10.28 -14.02
C LYS A 456 3.84 -11.76 -14.10
N TYR A 457 2.84 -12.60 -14.37
CA TYR A 457 3.06 -14.01 -14.70
C TYR A 457 3.18 -14.17 -16.22
N GLY A 458 4.08 -15.04 -16.66
CA GLY A 458 4.13 -15.46 -18.06
C GLY A 458 2.99 -16.43 -18.40
N ASP A 459 2.85 -16.77 -19.68
CA ASP A 459 1.81 -17.70 -20.15
C ASP A 459 1.91 -19.09 -19.52
N ARG A 460 3.12 -19.46 -19.07
CA ARG A 460 3.43 -20.72 -18.41
C ARG A 460 4.12 -20.44 -17.08
N VAL A 461 3.67 -21.12 -16.03
CA VAL A 461 4.10 -20.90 -14.65
C VAL A 461 4.47 -22.20 -13.97
N ARG A 462 5.23 -22.09 -12.88
CA ARG A 462 5.53 -23.21 -11.98
C ARG A 462 4.59 -23.12 -10.78
N LEU A 463 3.77 -24.16 -10.57
CA LEU A 463 2.86 -24.26 -9.44
C LEU A 463 3.40 -25.25 -8.41
N ILE A 464 3.42 -24.84 -7.14
CA ILE A 464 3.71 -25.70 -6.00
C ILE A 464 2.44 -25.82 -5.16
N GLU A 465 2.00 -27.07 -4.94
CA GLU A 465 0.78 -27.41 -4.23
C GLU A 465 1.14 -28.28 -3.01
N PHE A 466 0.52 -28.03 -1.86
CA PHE A 466 0.63 -28.85 -0.66
C PHE A 466 -0.75 -29.36 -0.25
N GLY A 467 -0.96 -30.68 -0.27
CA GLY A 467 -2.19 -31.28 0.30
C GLY A 467 -3.50 -31.10 -0.49
N GLY A 468 -3.46 -30.56 -1.71
CA GLY A 468 -4.60 -30.59 -2.64
C GLY A 468 -5.75 -29.62 -2.38
N LYS A 469 -5.57 -28.60 -1.55
CA LYS A 469 -6.51 -27.50 -1.35
C LYS A 469 -5.80 -26.17 -1.16
#